data_AF-A0A2D4WSA2-F1
#
_entry.id   AF-A0A2D4WSA2-F1
#
_cell.length_a   1.000
_cell.length_b   1.000
_cell.length_c   1.000
_cell.angle_alpha   90.00
_cell.angle_beta   90.00
_cell.angle_gamma   90.00
#
_symmetry.space_group_name_H-M   'P 1'
#
loop_
_entity.id
_entity.type
_entity.pdbx_description
1 polymer ?
#
loop_
_entity_poly.entity_id
_entity_poly.type
_entity_poly.pdbx_seq_one_letter_code
_entity_poly.pdbx_strand_id
1 'polypeptide(L)'
;MTEERSGDASLCRRLALRHFRIVSSIYLLALIVGTHWPRLELSGPSGSFDKLIHFFAFGLMIFCFWISQWVTGIRGLFILGVGICFLIEITQATLSAGRVHSLHDIEAGALGVVAFIAMIAALRPLPGSAVENVRSLWIRISYSLTARPGACLVILTTGSIGVLIGGMLAITIDFLILSSQGIAGSNAMAALMLGGLTFGIPAILLSFRSGFRFEAKRLGRIDDLACLERWFRGTVVTCLVPALLLLAAMSSSLLVFELLIWGSLKSLAVVEPLVFDDQGILFCLIMVLSVALYLRLLMKALARRV
;
A
#
# COMPACT_ATOMS: atom_id res chain seq x y z
N MET A 1 -31.04 -22.96 -11.83
CA MET A 1 -29.70 -22.66 -12.34
C MET A 1 -29.85 -21.77 -13.55
N THR A 2 -29.79 -20.46 -13.37
CA THR A 2 -29.78 -19.50 -14.47
C THR A 2 -28.39 -19.49 -15.07
N GLU A 3 -28.27 -19.85 -16.36
CA GLU A 3 -27.05 -19.66 -17.13
C GLU A 3 -26.61 -18.20 -17.02
N GLU A 4 -25.49 -17.99 -16.35
CA GLU A 4 -24.84 -16.69 -16.20
C GLU A 4 -24.34 -16.29 -17.60
N ARG A 5 -25.06 -15.37 -18.27
CA ARG A 5 -24.66 -14.90 -19.60
C ARG A 5 -23.28 -14.26 -19.48
N SER A 6 -22.34 -14.71 -20.31
CA SER A 6 -20.97 -14.19 -20.41
C SER A 6 -20.89 -12.65 -20.51
N GLY A 7 -21.97 -11.99 -20.93
CA GLY A 7 -22.15 -10.54 -20.92
C GLY A 7 -22.02 -9.88 -19.54
N ASP A 8 -22.49 -10.51 -18.46
CA ASP A 8 -22.57 -9.90 -17.13
C ASP A 8 -21.20 -9.71 -16.48
N ALA A 9 -20.32 -10.72 -16.58
CA ALA A 9 -18.95 -10.64 -16.06
C ALA A 9 -18.12 -9.55 -16.77
N SER A 10 -18.33 -9.39 -18.08
CA SER A 10 -17.67 -8.33 -18.86
C SER A 10 -18.13 -6.93 -18.43
N LEU A 11 -19.41 -6.78 -18.13
CA LEU A 11 -20.00 -5.53 -17.67
C LEU A 11 -19.50 -5.17 -16.27
N CYS A 12 -19.52 -6.12 -15.32
CA CYS A 12 -19.00 -5.89 -13.96
C CYS A 12 -17.53 -5.47 -14.00
N ARG A 13 -16.70 -6.12 -14.82
CA ARG A 13 -15.30 -5.71 -15.01
C ARG A 13 -15.19 -4.26 -15.52
N ARG A 14 -15.97 -3.88 -16.54
CA ARG A 14 -15.95 -2.50 -17.08
C ARG A 14 -16.35 -1.47 -16.02
N LEU A 15 -17.39 -1.74 -15.25
CA LEU A 15 -17.86 -0.84 -14.19
C LEU A 15 -16.86 -0.72 -13.04
N ALA A 16 -16.31 -1.84 -12.56
CA ALA A 16 -15.28 -1.84 -11.54
C ALA A 16 -14.04 -1.04 -11.98
N LEU A 17 -13.56 -1.26 -13.21
CA LEU A 17 -12.46 -0.49 -13.76
C LEU A 17 -12.79 1.01 -13.87
N ARG A 18 -14.02 1.38 -14.23
CA ARG A 18 -14.46 2.79 -14.22
C ARG A 18 -14.32 3.39 -12.82
N HIS A 19 -14.78 2.70 -11.78
CA HIS A 19 -14.63 3.18 -10.39
C HIS A 19 -13.15 3.31 -10.00
N PHE A 20 -12.31 2.31 -10.29
CA PHE A 20 -10.88 2.39 -9.99
C PHE A 20 -10.17 3.51 -10.73
N ARG A 21 -10.55 3.80 -11.98
CA ARG A 21 -10.00 4.93 -12.75
C ARG A 21 -10.43 6.28 -12.17
N ILE A 22 -11.68 6.41 -11.72
CA ILE A 22 -12.15 7.63 -11.04
C ILE A 22 -11.36 7.84 -9.75
N VAL A 23 -11.25 6.82 -8.89
CA VAL A 23 -10.48 6.89 -7.64
C VAL A 23 -9.01 7.20 -7.91
N SER A 24 -8.40 6.55 -8.91
CA SER A 24 -7.02 6.82 -9.34
C SER A 24 -6.83 8.26 -9.82
N SER A 25 -7.81 8.82 -10.53
CA SER A 25 -7.77 10.22 -11.00
C SER A 25 -7.86 11.21 -9.85
N ILE A 26 -8.80 11.00 -8.93
CA ILE A 26 -8.95 11.82 -7.73
C ILE A 26 -7.68 11.77 -6.88
N TYR A 27 -7.11 10.59 -6.71
CA TYR A 27 -5.86 10.40 -5.97
C TYR A 27 -4.69 11.13 -6.64
N LEU A 28 -4.52 11.00 -7.96
CA LEU A 28 -3.46 11.69 -8.68
C LEU A 28 -3.62 13.21 -8.61
N LEU A 29 -4.85 13.72 -8.70
CA LEU A 29 -5.13 15.14 -8.52
C LEU A 29 -4.75 15.60 -7.12
N ALA A 30 -5.13 14.85 -6.09
CA ALA A 30 -4.75 15.15 -4.70
C ALA A 30 -3.24 15.12 -4.50
N LEU A 31 -2.53 14.18 -5.14
CA LEU A 31 -1.06 14.09 -5.10
C LEU A 31 -0.41 15.31 -5.76
N ILE A 32 -0.87 15.72 -6.94
CA ILE A 32 -0.37 16.91 -7.65
C ILE A 32 -0.63 18.17 -6.82
N VAL A 33 -1.86 18.34 -6.31
CA VAL A 33 -2.21 19.49 -5.47
C VAL A 33 -1.38 19.52 -4.20
N GLY A 34 -1.20 18.38 -3.52
CA GLY A 34 -0.43 18.30 -2.29
C GLY A 34 1.05 18.62 -2.49
N THR A 35 1.66 18.11 -3.56
CA THR A 35 3.08 18.36 -3.89
C THR A 35 3.32 19.80 -4.33
N HIS A 36 2.36 20.41 -5.03
CA HIS A 36 2.50 21.78 -5.53
C HIS A 36 1.98 22.85 -4.55
N TRP A 37 1.44 22.45 -3.40
CA TRP A 37 0.86 23.39 -2.45
C TRP A 37 1.94 24.34 -1.90
N PRO A 38 1.75 25.67 -2.02
CA PRO A 38 2.77 26.65 -1.62
C PRO A 38 3.11 26.52 -0.14
N ARG A 39 4.41 26.46 0.19
CA ARG A 39 4.93 26.43 1.58
C ARG A 39 4.31 25.34 2.46
N LEU A 40 3.92 24.21 1.86
CA LEU A 40 3.42 23.08 2.62
C LEU A 40 4.60 22.37 3.31
N GLU A 41 4.86 22.69 4.57
CA GLU A 41 5.85 21.99 5.39
C GLU A 41 5.15 20.90 6.22
N LEU A 42 5.23 19.65 5.76
CA LEU A 42 4.74 18.48 6.50
C LEU A 42 5.84 17.77 7.31
N SER A 43 7.09 18.20 7.14
CA SER A 43 8.31 17.48 7.49
C SER A 43 8.58 17.36 8.99
N GLY A 44 7.90 18.15 9.83
CA GLY A 44 8.15 18.19 11.27
C GLY A 44 9.56 18.66 11.63
N PRO A 45 9.90 18.74 12.93
CA PRO A 45 11.16 19.33 13.38
C PRO A 45 12.42 18.60 12.86
N SER A 46 12.32 17.32 12.51
CA SER A 46 13.45 16.48 12.06
C SER A 46 13.51 16.22 10.56
N GLY A 47 12.52 16.67 9.77
CA GLY A 47 12.48 16.45 8.32
C GLY A 47 12.20 15.01 7.86
N SER A 48 12.26 14.04 8.77
CA SER A 48 12.19 12.59 8.47
C SER A 48 10.80 12.12 8.01
N PHE A 49 9.76 12.87 8.36
CA PHE A 49 8.41 12.45 8.03
C PHE A 49 8.05 12.73 6.56
N ASP A 50 8.66 13.75 5.96
CA ASP A 50 8.39 14.15 4.58
C ASP A 50 8.74 13.03 3.58
N LYS A 51 9.90 12.41 3.77
CA LYS A 51 10.36 11.34 2.88
C LYS A 51 9.48 10.09 2.98
N LEU A 52 8.98 9.78 4.18
CA LEU A 52 8.04 8.68 4.39
C LEU A 52 6.70 8.95 3.65
N ILE A 53 6.21 10.19 3.66
CA ILE A 53 5.05 10.58 2.84
C ILE A 53 5.34 10.33 1.37
N HIS A 54 6.50 10.75 0.85
CA HIS A 54 6.88 10.53 -0.56
C HIS A 54 6.90 9.04 -0.91
N PHE A 55 7.53 8.21 -0.07
CA PHE A 55 7.55 6.76 -0.26
C PHE A 55 6.14 6.17 -0.42
N PHE A 56 5.22 6.47 0.51
CA PHE A 56 3.86 5.93 0.44
C PHE A 56 3.03 6.56 -0.67
N ALA A 57 3.20 7.86 -0.94
CA ALA A 57 2.44 8.58 -1.95
C ALA A 57 2.75 8.04 -3.36
N PHE A 58 4.02 7.94 -3.73
CA PHE A 58 4.41 7.41 -5.03
C PHE A 58 4.20 5.89 -5.14
N GLY A 59 4.37 5.14 -4.04
CA GLY A 59 4.02 3.73 -4.00
C GLY A 59 2.53 3.47 -4.24
N LEU A 60 1.65 4.22 -3.57
CA LEU A 60 0.20 4.11 -3.73
C LEU A 60 -0.26 4.59 -5.11
N MET A 61 0.38 5.62 -5.69
CA MET A 61 0.15 6.02 -7.09
C MET A 61 0.34 4.84 -8.05
N ILE A 62 1.43 4.09 -7.89
CA ILE A 62 1.71 2.90 -8.71
C ILE A 62 0.66 1.81 -8.51
N PHE A 63 0.22 1.60 -7.28
CA PHE A 63 -0.88 0.67 -7.00
C PHE A 63 -2.17 1.10 -7.72
N CYS A 64 -2.50 2.40 -7.69
CA CYS A 64 -3.64 2.98 -8.39
C CYS A 64 -3.54 2.77 -9.91
N PHE A 65 -2.37 2.98 -10.52
CA PHE A 65 -2.15 2.74 -11.95
C PHE A 65 -2.33 1.28 -12.33
N TRP A 66 -1.87 0.37 -11.46
CA TRP A 66 -2.00 -1.06 -11.67
C TRP A 66 -3.46 -1.54 -11.55
N ILE A 67 -4.15 -1.20 -10.47
CA ILE A 67 -5.52 -1.69 -10.20
C ILE A 67 -6.55 -1.09 -11.18
N SER A 68 -6.33 0.16 -11.63
CA SER A 68 -7.16 0.83 -12.63
C SER A 68 -6.86 0.42 -14.08
N GLN A 69 -5.77 -0.33 -14.28
CA GLN A 69 -5.24 -0.72 -15.59
C GLN A 69 -4.97 0.48 -16.51
N TRP A 70 -4.47 1.59 -15.95
CA TRP A 70 -3.90 2.68 -16.74
C TRP A 70 -2.55 2.29 -17.35
N VAL A 71 -1.73 1.59 -16.55
CA VAL A 71 -0.45 1.06 -17.00
C VAL A 71 -0.46 -0.44 -16.79
N THR A 72 -0.13 -1.18 -17.84
CA THR A 72 -0.04 -2.63 -17.79
C THR A 72 1.43 -3.05 -17.88
N GLY A 73 1.85 -3.94 -16.99
CA GLY A 73 3.21 -4.47 -16.95
C GLY A 73 4.17 -3.73 -16.00
N ILE A 74 5.09 -4.49 -15.41
CA ILE A 74 6.01 -3.98 -14.39
C ILE A 74 7.00 -2.95 -14.94
N ARG A 75 7.51 -3.15 -16.16
CA ARG A 75 8.45 -2.20 -16.78
C ARG A 75 7.82 -0.82 -16.98
N GLY A 76 6.58 -0.78 -17.48
CA GLY A 76 5.84 0.46 -17.65
C GLY A 76 5.56 1.16 -16.32
N LEU A 77 5.15 0.39 -15.30
CA LEU A 77 4.95 0.93 -13.94
C LEU A 77 6.24 1.52 -13.37
N PHE A 78 7.38 0.86 -13.57
CA PHE A 78 8.67 1.35 -13.08
C PHE A 78 9.09 2.65 -13.78
N ILE A 79 9.14 2.64 -15.11
CA ILE A 79 9.58 3.79 -15.91
C ILE A 79 8.68 5.00 -15.63
N LEU A 80 7.36 4.81 -15.66
CA LEU A 80 6.42 5.90 -15.41
C LEU A 80 6.47 6.37 -13.96
N GLY A 81 6.53 5.45 -13.00
CA GLY A 81 6.58 5.78 -11.58
C GLY A 81 7.77 6.64 -11.22
N VAL A 82 8.97 6.16 -11.54
CA VAL A 82 10.22 6.90 -11.30
C VAL A 82 10.22 8.20 -12.11
N GLY A 83 9.81 8.16 -13.37
CA GLY A 83 9.72 9.36 -14.21
C GLY A 83 8.80 10.44 -13.63
N ILE A 84 7.67 10.06 -13.03
CA ILE A 84 6.76 10.99 -12.35
C ILE A 84 7.39 11.55 -11.06
N CYS A 85 8.13 10.75 -10.29
CA CYS A 85 8.87 11.27 -9.12
C CYS A 85 9.82 12.40 -9.52
N PHE A 86 10.62 12.20 -10.57
CA PHE A 86 11.50 13.24 -11.11
C PHE A 86 10.71 14.44 -11.63
N LEU A 87 9.64 14.20 -12.40
CA LEU A 87 8.84 15.28 -12.99
C LEU A 87 8.22 16.16 -11.91
N ILE A 88 7.58 15.56 -10.89
CA ILE A 88 6.94 16.30 -9.81
C ILE A 88 7.97 17.12 -9.02
N GLU A 89 9.14 16.56 -8.74
CA GLU A 89 10.17 17.30 -7.99
C GLU A 89 10.69 18.51 -8.79
N ILE A 90 10.91 18.33 -10.10
CA ILE A 90 11.32 19.43 -10.99
C ILE A 90 10.22 20.49 -11.09
N THR A 91 8.96 20.09 -11.23
CA THR A 91 7.85 21.04 -11.33
C THR A 91 7.58 21.75 -10.00
N GLN A 92 7.79 21.07 -8.87
CA GLN A 92 7.70 21.68 -7.54
C GLN A 92 8.78 22.75 -7.35
N ALA A 93 10.03 22.47 -7.73
CA ALA A 93 11.11 23.44 -7.65
C ALA A 93 10.92 24.67 -8.58
N THR A 94 10.20 24.51 -9.69
CA THR A 94 10.01 25.58 -10.70
C THR A 94 8.70 26.35 -10.55
N LEU A 95 7.63 25.71 -10.07
CA LEU A 95 6.28 26.28 -10.02
C LEU A 95 5.80 26.61 -8.60
N SER A 96 6.34 25.96 -7.56
CA SER A 96 5.89 26.17 -6.18
C SER A 96 6.78 27.16 -5.44
N ALA A 97 6.22 28.32 -5.13
CA ALA A 97 6.92 29.38 -4.41
C ALA A 97 7.40 28.90 -3.02
N GLY A 98 8.74 28.89 -2.83
CA GLY A 98 9.37 28.57 -1.55
C GLY A 98 9.69 27.09 -1.31
N ARG A 99 9.65 26.22 -2.33
CA ARG A 99 10.16 24.84 -2.24
C ARG A 99 11.53 24.74 -2.91
N VAL A 100 12.42 23.94 -2.34
CA VAL A 100 13.75 23.63 -2.89
C VAL A 100 13.74 22.22 -3.47
N HIS A 101 14.49 22.02 -4.55
CA HIS A 101 14.71 20.71 -5.15
C HIS A 101 15.46 19.78 -4.18
N SER A 102 14.89 18.59 -3.92
CA SER A 102 15.42 17.59 -3.00
C SER A 102 15.59 16.25 -3.71
N LEU A 103 16.85 15.84 -3.91
CA LEU A 103 17.15 14.53 -4.48
C LEU A 103 16.66 13.39 -3.58
N HIS A 104 16.63 13.60 -2.27
CA HIS A 104 16.17 12.60 -1.31
C HIS A 104 14.66 12.32 -1.41
N ASP A 105 13.85 13.28 -1.84
CA ASP A 105 12.42 13.08 -2.05
C ASP A 105 12.14 12.26 -3.32
N ILE A 106 12.97 12.44 -4.35
CA ILE A 106 12.98 11.57 -5.54
C ILE A 106 13.38 10.16 -5.14
N GLU A 107 14.44 9.99 -4.35
CA GLU A 107 14.90 8.67 -3.87
C GLU A 107 13.81 7.97 -3.07
N ALA A 108 13.19 8.67 -2.11
CA ALA A 108 12.12 8.15 -1.28
C ALA A 108 10.92 7.69 -2.14
N GLY A 109 10.49 8.54 -3.09
CA GLY A 109 9.42 8.22 -4.02
C GLY A 109 9.76 7.02 -4.92
N ALA A 110 10.98 6.96 -5.46
CA ALA A 110 11.44 5.86 -6.30
C ALA A 110 11.51 4.54 -5.53
N LEU A 111 11.95 4.55 -4.27
CA LEU A 111 11.92 3.38 -3.40
C LEU A 111 10.49 2.92 -3.13
N GLY A 112 9.56 3.86 -2.91
CA GLY A 112 8.12 3.58 -2.80
C GLY A 112 7.56 2.88 -4.03
N VAL A 113 7.90 3.38 -5.23
CA VAL A 113 7.56 2.78 -6.52
C VAL A 113 8.07 1.34 -6.61
N VAL A 114 9.36 1.11 -6.31
CA VAL A 114 9.98 -0.22 -6.35
C VAL A 114 9.29 -1.17 -5.36
N ALA A 115 9.04 -0.71 -4.14
CA ALA A 115 8.42 -1.50 -3.09
C ALA A 115 7.01 -1.98 -3.49
N PHE A 116 6.18 -1.08 -4.01
CA PHE A 116 4.84 -1.43 -4.46
C PHE A 116 4.84 -2.26 -5.74
N ILE A 117 5.80 -2.05 -6.64
CA ILE A 117 6.04 -2.93 -7.79
C ILE A 117 6.38 -4.36 -7.34
N ALA A 118 7.24 -4.51 -6.34
CA ALA A 118 7.59 -5.81 -5.78
C ALA A 118 6.36 -6.50 -5.18
N MET A 119 5.52 -5.74 -4.46
CA MET A 119 4.23 -6.23 -3.95
C MET A 119 3.30 -6.68 -5.09
N ILE A 120 3.14 -5.86 -6.14
CA ILE A 120 2.33 -6.21 -7.32
C ILE A 120 2.89 -7.45 -8.03
N ALA A 121 4.20 -7.55 -8.18
CA ALA A 121 4.86 -8.68 -8.78
C ALA A 121 4.67 -9.96 -7.95
N ALA A 122 4.65 -9.84 -6.62
CA ALA A 122 4.37 -10.96 -5.73
C ALA A 122 2.95 -11.52 -5.90
N LEU A 123 1.98 -10.64 -6.18
CA LEU A 123 0.57 -10.98 -6.46
C LEU A 123 0.35 -11.58 -7.86
N ARG A 124 1.38 -11.68 -8.70
CA ARG A 124 1.25 -12.29 -10.03
C ARG A 124 0.88 -13.78 -9.90
N PRO A 125 0.03 -14.27 -10.82
CA PRO A 125 -0.38 -15.67 -10.83
C PRO A 125 0.81 -16.62 -10.91
N LEU A 126 0.62 -17.80 -10.35
CA LEU A 126 1.52 -18.92 -10.53
C LEU A 126 0.95 -19.87 -11.58
N PRO A 127 1.82 -20.57 -12.33
CA PRO A 127 1.37 -21.54 -13.32
C PRO A 127 0.65 -22.72 -12.64
N GLY A 128 -0.51 -23.11 -13.17
CA GLY A 128 -1.33 -24.24 -12.69
C GLY A 128 -2.82 -24.04 -12.99
N SER A 129 -3.49 -25.06 -13.53
CA SER A 129 -4.90 -24.97 -13.94
C SER A 129 -5.85 -24.72 -12.77
N ALA A 130 -5.61 -25.36 -11.64
CA ALA A 130 -6.48 -25.22 -10.47
C ALA A 130 -6.30 -23.87 -9.74
N VAL A 131 -5.09 -23.33 -9.70
CA VAL A 131 -4.79 -21.97 -9.21
C VAL A 131 -5.50 -20.92 -10.07
N GLU A 132 -5.48 -21.08 -11.39
CA GLU A 132 -6.12 -20.15 -12.31
C GLU A 132 -7.65 -20.19 -12.19
N ASN A 133 -8.24 -21.36 -11.91
CA ASN A 133 -9.67 -21.47 -11.63
C ASN A 133 -10.08 -20.71 -10.35
N VAL A 134 -9.38 -20.93 -9.23
CA VAL A 134 -9.64 -20.22 -7.97
C VAL A 134 -9.44 -18.70 -8.13
N ARG A 135 -8.38 -18.31 -8.83
CA ARG A 135 -8.07 -16.91 -9.12
C ARG A 135 -9.15 -16.26 -9.98
N SER A 136 -9.56 -16.91 -11.07
CA SER A 136 -10.59 -16.38 -11.96
C SER A 136 -11.93 -16.21 -11.23
N LEU A 137 -12.26 -17.11 -10.30
CA LEU A 137 -13.41 -16.98 -9.41
C LEU A 137 -13.25 -15.77 -8.47
N TRP A 138 -12.11 -15.65 -7.79
CA TRP A 138 -11.84 -14.52 -6.89
C TRP A 138 -11.92 -13.17 -7.61
N ILE A 139 -11.33 -13.08 -8.81
CA ILE A 139 -11.39 -11.88 -9.66
C ILE A 139 -12.83 -11.57 -10.06
N ARG A 140 -13.62 -12.57 -10.46
CA ARG A 140 -15.03 -12.40 -10.85
C ARG A 140 -15.87 -11.84 -9.69
N ILE A 141 -15.79 -12.45 -8.51
CA ILE A 141 -16.53 -11.99 -7.33
C ILE A 141 -16.07 -10.58 -6.94
N SER A 142 -14.76 -10.33 -6.98
CA SER A 142 -14.18 -9.02 -6.65
C SER A 142 -14.64 -7.92 -7.61
N TYR A 143 -14.67 -8.19 -8.92
CA TYR A 143 -15.23 -7.24 -9.90
C TYR A 143 -16.73 -7.06 -9.75
N SER A 144 -17.49 -8.11 -9.43
CA SER A 144 -18.93 -7.97 -9.16
C SER A 144 -19.20 -7.09 -7.94
N LEU A 145 -18.43 -7.26 -6.86
CA LEU A 145 -18.50 -6.42 -5.65
C LEU A 145 -18.14 -4.96 -5.97
N THR A 146 -17.01 -4.74 -6.63
CA THR A 146 -16.46 -3.39 -6.89
C THR A 146 -17.15 -2.68 -8.06
N ALA A 147 -17.93 -3.38 -8.87
CA ALA A 147 -18.85 -2.77 -9.84
C ALA A 147 -20.01 -2.04 -9.15
N ARG A 148 -20.26 -2.28 -7.86
CA ARG A 148 -21.36 -1.66 -7.12
C ARG A 148 -20.85 -0.42 -6.38
N PRO A 149 -21.37 0.78 -6.67
CA PRO A 149 -20.89 2.00 -6.04
C PRO A 149 -21.13 2.00 -4.53
N GLY A 150 -22.26 1.46 -4.06
CA GLY A 150 -22.55 1.34 -2.62
C GLY A 150 -21.53 0.49 -1.86
N ALA A 151 -21.06 -0.61 -2.44
CA ALA A 151 -20.01 -1.43 -1.82
C ALA A 151 -18.67 -0.69 -1.77
N CYS A 152 -18.32 0.03 -2.83
CA CYS A 152 -17.11 0.85 -2.87
C CYS A 152 -17.16 1.98 -1.83
N LEU A 153 -18.32 2.65 -1.70
CA LEU A 153 -18.53 3.70 -0.70
C LEU A 153 -18.38 3.15 0.71
N VAL A 154 -18.98 1.99 1.03
CA VAL A 154 -18.83 1.36 2.36
C VAL A 154 -17.37 1.03 2.65
N ILE A 155 -16.65 0.43 1.70
CA ILE A 155 -15.22 0.10 1.88
C ILE A 155 -14.41 1.38 2.13
N LEU A 156 -14.63 2.41 1.32
CA LEU A 156 -13.93 3.69 1.44
C LEU A 156 -14.24 4.37 2.77
N THR A 157 -15.52 4.50 3.15
CA THR A 157 -15.91 5.19 4.38
C THR A 157 -15.46 4.44 5.63
N THR A 158 -15.54 3.11 5.65
CA THR A 158 -15.04 2.31 6.78
C THR A 158 -13.54 2.50 6.95
N GLY A 159 -12.79 2.49 5.84
CA GLY A 159 -11.35 2.77 5.85
C GLY A 159 -11.02 4.16 6.37
N SER A 160 -11.68 5.19 5.84
CA SER A 160 -11.49 6.59 6.27
C SER A 160 -11.84 6.79 7.74
N ILE A 161 -12.92 6.19 8.22
CA ILE A 161 -13.30 6.22 9.64
C ILE A 161 -12.21 5.55 10.49
N GLY A 162 -11.67 4.41 10.05
CA GLY A 162 -10.56 3.74 10.73
C GLY A 162 -9.31 4.63 10.82
N VAL A 163 -8.93 5.29 9.73
CA VAL A 163 -7.82 6.28 9.70
C VAL A 163 -8.05 7.39 10.73
N LEU A 164 -9.25 7.99 10.73
CA LEU A 164 -9.58 9.10 11.62
C LEU A 164 -9.58 8.67 13.08
N ILE A 165 -10.23 7.56 13.42
CA ILE A 165 -10.27 7.05 14.80
C ILE A 165 -8.86 6.72 15.28
N GLY A 166 -8.08 5.99 14.47
CA GLY A 166 -6.73 5.62 14.82
C GLY A 166 -5.81 6.83 14.98
N GLY A 167 -5.93 7.82 14.09
CA GLY A 167 -5.15 9.05 14.16
C GLY A 167 -5.52 9.91 15.36
N MET A 168 -6.81 10.10 15.64
CA MET A 168 -7.26 10.83 16.83
C MET A 168 -6.80 10.15 18.12
N LEU A 169 -6.81 8.81 18.18
CA LEU A 169 -6.30 8.06 19.31
C LEU A 169 -4.78 8.26 19.49
N ALA A 170 -4.02 8.17 18.40
CA ALA A 170 -2.57 8.40 18.44
C ALA A 170 -2.23 9.84 18.89
N ILE A 171 -2.95 10.85 18.40
CA ILE A 171 -2.81 12.25 18.86
C ILE A 171 -3.15 12.37 20.35
N THR A 172 -4.22 11.70 20.79
CA THR A 172 -4.65 11.73 22.20
C THR A 172 -3.61 11.11 23.12
N ILE A 173 -3.02 9.98 22.73
CA ILE A 173 -1.94 9.31 23.46
C ILE A 173 -0.70 10.22 23.53
N ASP A 174 -0.30 10.81 22.41
CA ASP A 174 0.84 11.72 22.36
C ASP A 174 0.65 12.92 23.30
N PHE A 175 -0.53 13.52 23.29
CA PHE A 175 -0.84 14.68 24.11
C PHE A 175 -1.00 14.35 25.60
N LEU A 176 -1.76 13.31 25.94
CA LEU A 176 -2.11 13.00 27.33
C LEU A 176 -1.08 12.15 28.06
N ILE A 177 -0.40 11.25 27.36
CA ILE A 177 0.52 10.28 27.96
C ILE A 177 1.97 10.73 27.77
N LEU A 178 2.34 11.12 26.55
CA LEU A 178 3.72 11.53 26.23
C LEU A 178 3.99 13.02 26.51
N SER A 179 2.94 13.79 26.84
CA SER A 179 3.03 15.20 27.25
C SER A 179 3.76 16.10 26.23
N SER A 180 3.58 15.84 24.93
CA SER A 180 4.21 16.67 23.89
C SER A 180 3.63 18.09 23.90
N GLN A 181 4.47 19.13 23.81
CA GLN A 181 4.07 20.55 23.92
C GLN A 181 3.41 21.14 22.66
N GLY A 182 2.66 20.34 21.90
CA GLY A 182 1.83 20.84 20.80
C GLY A 182 1.76 19.91 19.61
N ILE A 183 0.64 19.99 18.88
CA ILE A 183 0.46 19.33 17.60
C ILE A 183 1.17 20.20 16.55
N ALA A 184 2.48 19.99 16.35
CA ALA A 184 3.09 20.36 15.08
C ALA A 184 2.35 19.58 13.97
N GLY A 185 2.04 20.21 12.83
CA GLY A 185 1.25 19.57 11.76
C GLY A 185 1.80 18.22 11.29
N SER A 186 3.10 17.98 11.48
CA SER A 186 3.78 16.70 11.25
C SER A 186 3.31 15.55 12.14
N ASN A 187 3.04 15.81 13.42
CA ASN A 187 2.62 14.77 14.37
C ASN A 187 1.20 14.29 14.07
N ALA A 188 0.33 15.19 13.59
CA ALA A 188 -1.02 14.83 13.17
C ALA A 188 -1.02 13.92 11.93
N MET A 189 -0.19 14.20 10.93
CA MET A 189 -0.11 13.35 9.74
C MET A 189 0.51 11.99 10.06
N ALA A 190 1.55 11.93 10.91
CA ALA A 190 2.12 10.68 11.41
C ALA A 190 1.09 9.84 12.16
N ALA A 191 0.31 10.48 13.02
CA ALA A 191 -0.78 9.84 13.73
C ALA A 191 -1.85 9.31 12.77
N LEU A 192 -2.26 10.08 11.76
CA LEU A 192 -3.22 9.62 10.74
C LEU A 192 -2.68 8.44 9.93
N MET A 193 -1.40 8.44 9.55
CA MET A 193 -0.77 7.30 8.86
C MET A 193 -0.74 6.05 9.75
N LEU A 194 -0.35 6.19 11.02
CA LEU A 194 -0.41 5.12 12.01
C LEU A 194 -1.84 4.61 12.20
N GLY A 195 -2.82 5.50 12.29
CA GLY A 195 -4.24 5.17 12.35
C GLY A 195 -4.72 4.42 11.12
N GLY A 196 -4.24 4.81 9.94
CA GLY A 196 -4.50 4.11 8.69
C GLY A 196 -3.92 2.70 8.68
N LEU A 197 -2.68 2.51 9.15
CA LEU A 197 -2.05 1.20 9.22
C LEU A 197 -2.71 0.28 10.26
N THR A 198 -3.09 0.83 11.42
CA THR A 198 -3.60 0.06 12.57
C THR A 198 -5.09 -0.22 12.51
N PHE A 199 -5.89 0.73 12.01
CA PHE A 199 -7.36 0.62 11.98
C PHE A 199 -7.93 0.73 10.57
N GLY A 200 -7.42 1.65 9.74
CA GLY A 200 -7.93 1.89 8.39
C GLY A 200 -7.82 0.67 7.46
N ILE A 201 -6.62 0.12 7.29
CA ILE A 201 -6.36 -1.05 6.44
C ILE A 201 -7.16 -2.28 6.94
N PRO A 202 -7.12 -2.67 8.23
CA PRO A 202 -7.95 -3.76 8.73
C PRO A 202 -9.44 -3.54 8.48
N ALA A 203 -9.94 -2.33 8.65
CA ALA A 203 -11.34 -1.99 8.39
C ALA A 203 -11.72 -2.18 6.92
N ILE A 204 -10.87 -1.71 5.98
CA ILE A 204 -11.04 -1.94 4.54
C ILE A 204 -11.07 -3.44 4.23
N LEU A 205 -10.14 -4.21 4.79
CA LEU A 205 -10.06 -5.66 4.56
C LEU A 205 -11.27 -6.41 5.11
N LEU A 206 -11.77 -6.03 6.28
CA LEU A 206 -12.97 -6.62 6.89
C LEU A 206 -14.23 -6.29 6.07
N SER A 207 -14.41 -5.04 5.67
CA SER A 207 -15.52 -4.61 4.83
C SER A 207 -15.48 -5.30 3.47
N PHE A 208 -14.29 -5.39 2.84
CA PHE A 208 -14.11 -6.12 1.60
C PHE A 208 -14.42 -7.61 1.76
N ARG A 209 -13.92 -8.27 2.81
CA ARG A 209 -14.20 -9.68 3.11
C ARG A 209 -15.69 -9.93 3.31
N SER A 210 -16.37 -9.07 4.06
CA SER A 210 -17.81 -9.16 4.30
C SER A 210 -18.60 -9.02 2.99
N GLY A 211 -18.29 -7.98 2.20
CA GLY A 211 -18.87 -7.76 0.88
C GLY A 211 -18.62 -8.91 -0.09
N PHE A 212 -17.41 -9.47 -0.09
CA PHE A 212 -17.03 -10.61 -0.92
C PHE A 212 -17.88 -11.84 -0.60
N ARG A 213 -18.08 -12.14 0.70
CA ARG A 213 -18.95 -13.25 1.14
C ARG A 213 -20.41 -13.05 0.74
N PHE A 214 -20.92 -11.83 0.91
CA PHE A 214 -22.27 -11.48 0.47
C PHE A 214 -22.43 -11.68 -1.05
N GLU A 215 -21.47 -11.20 -1.82
CA GLU A 215 -21.51 -11.24 -3.28
C GLU A 215 -21.40 -12.67 -3.82
N ALA A 216 -20.55 -13.50 -3.22
CA ALA A 216 -20.45 -14.92 -3.55
C ALA A 216 -21.77 -15.67 -3.28
N LYS A 217 -22.46 -15.38 -2.16
CA LYS A 217 -23.80 -15.92 -1.88
C LYS A 217 -24.82 -15.47 -2.92
N ARG A 218 -24.80 -14.19 -3.29
CA ARG A 218 -25.68 -13.62 -4.32
C ARG A 218 -25.53 -14.30 -5.68
N LEU A 219 -24.31 -14.68 -6.03
CA LEU A 219 -23.98 -15.39 -7.28
C LEU A 219 -24.24 -16.91 -7.20
N GLY A 220 -24.71 -17.43 -6.06
CA GLY A 220 -24.94 -18.87 -5.87
C GLY A 220 -23.65 -19.70 -5.80
N ARG A 221 -22.50 -19.08 -5.46
CA ARG A 221 -21.17 -19.70 -5.42
C ARG A 221 -20.73 -20.04 -3.99
N ILE A 222 -21.67 -20.52 -3.16
CA ILE A 222 -21.43 -20.72 -1.72
C ILE A 222 -20.46 -21.88 -1.47
N ASP A 223 -20.55 -22.95 -2.26
CA ASP A 223 -19.66 -24.11 -2.14
C ASP A 223 -18.21 -23.75 -2.48
N ASP A 224 -18.03 -22.83 -3.44
CA ASP A 224 -16.72 -22.30 -3.79
C ASP A 224 -16.14 -21.39 -2.68
N LEU A 225 -17.00 -20.83 -1.83
CA LEU A 225 -16.59 -20.03 -0.69
C LEU A 225 -15.97 -20.89 0.40
N ALA A 226 -16.47 -22.11 0.62
CA ALA A 226 -15.87 -23.06 1.55
C ALA A 226 -14.48 -23.50 1.08
N CYS A 227 -14.30 -23.65 -0.25
CA CYS A 227 -12.99 -23.86 -0.86
C CYS A 227 -12.07 -22.67 -0.58
N LEU A 228 -12.51 -21.44 -0.85
CA LEU A 228 -11.75 -20.21 -0.59
C LEU A 228 -11.44 -19.99 0.90
N GLU A 229 -12.32 -20.35 1.82
CA GLU A 229 -12.10 -20.19 3.26
C GLU A 229 -11.13 -21.22 3.82
N ARG A 230 -11.25 -22.48 3.40
CA ARG A 230 -10.31 -23.55 3.76
C ARG A 230 -8.92 -23.26 3.20
N TRP A 231 -8.88 -22.76 1.97
CA TRP A 231 -7.71 -22.20 1.30
C TRP A 231 -7.10 -21.05 2.13
N PHE A 232 -7.87 -20.04 2.52
CA PHE A 232 -7.37 -18.89 3.27
C PHE A 232 -6.79 -19.30 4.62
N ARG A 233 -7.53 -20.11 5.40
CA ARG A 233 -7.13 -20.54 6.74
C ARG A 233 -5.86 -21.40 6.72
N GLY A 234 -5.75 -22.36 5.81
CA GLY A 234 -4.57 -23.20 5.67
C GLY A 234 -3.33 -22.43 5.20
N THR A 235 -3.52 -21.39 4.39
CA THR A 235 -2.42 -20.59 3.83
C THR A 235 -1.90 -19.54 4.82
N VAL A 236 -2.79 -18.92 5.60
CA VAL A 236 -2.41 -18.01 6.70
C VAL A 236 -1.50 -18.73 7.69
N VAL A 237 -1.88 -19.91 8.19
CA VAL A 237 -1.07 -20.62 9.20
C VAL A 237 0.32 -21.01 8.65
N THR A 238 0.41 -21.39 7.38
CA THR A 238 1.66 -21.93 6.80
C THR A 238 2.60 -20.89 6.25
N CYS A 239 2.14 -19.67 6.02
CA CYS A 239 2.94 -18.61 5.43
C CYS A 239 3.08 -17.39 6.35
N LEU A 240 2.03 -17.03 7.11
CA LEU A 240 2.05 -15.82 7.94
C LEU A 240 3.02 -15.98 9.10
N VAL A 241 3.04 -17.15 9.74
CA VAL A 241 3.95 -17.43 10.86
C VAL A 241 5.42 -17.32 10.40
N PRO A 242 5.88 -18.00 9.33
CA PRO A 242 7.24 -17.79 8.81
C PRO A 242 7.55 -16.35 8.37
N ALA A 243 6.58 -15.64 7.78
CA ALA A 243 6.79 -14.27 7.35
C ALA A 243 6.90 -13.28 8.51
N LEU A 244 6.10 -13.46 9.57
CA LEU A 244 6.22 -12.66 10.79
C LEU A 244 7.54 -12.95 11.50
N LEU A 245 8.02 -14.20 11.48
CA LEU A 245 9.34 -14.56 12.00
C LEU A 245 10.48 -13.96 11.17
N LEU A 246 10.36 -13.96 9.83
CA LEU A 246 11.31 -13.30 8.93
C LEU A 246 11.32 -11.78 9.15
N LEU A 247 10.14 -11.15 9.26
CA LEU A 247 10.02 -9.73 9.55
C LEU A 247 10.61 -9.40 10.91
N ALA A 248 10.33 -10.20 11.94
CA ALA A 248 10.93 -10.03 13.25
C ALA A 248 12.46 -10.16 13.19
N ALA A 249 12.99 -11.17 12.51
CA ALA A 249 14.42 -11.37 12.34
C ALA A 249 15.09 -10.23 11.56
N MET A 250 14.45 -9.71 10.51
CA MET A 250 14.95 -8.56 9.73
C MET A 250 14.91 -7.27 10.57
N SER A 251 13.82 -7.01 11.27
CA SER A 251 13.69 -5.87 12.20
C SER A 251 14.71 -5.94 13.33
N SER A 252 14.94 -7.12 13.90
CA SER A 252 15.99 -7.34 14.90
C SER A 252 17.39 -7.12 14.29
N SER A 253 17.63 -7.58 13.07
CA SER A 253 18.91 -7.37 12.38
C SER A 253 19.18 -5.90 12.07
N LEU A 254 18.14 -5.16 11.66
CA LEU A 254 18.16 -3.70 11.50
C LEU A 254 18.46 -2.99 12.82
N LEU A 255 17.78 -3.38 13.91
CA LEU A 255 18.01 -2.81 15.23
C LEU A 255 19.45 -3.06 15.70
N VAL A 256 19.96 -4.27 15.48
CA VAL A 256 21.34 -4.65 15.79
C VAL A 256 22.33 -3.87 14.91
N PHE A 257 22.06 -3.73 13.61
CA PHE A 257 22.86 -2.92 12.70
C PHE A 257 22.89 -1.46 13.16
N GLU A 258 21.74 -0.88 13.52
CA GLU A 258 21.64 0.49 14.02
C GLU A 258 22.44 0.70 15.30
N LEU A 259 22.20 -0.14 16.30
CA LEU A 259 22.79 0.01 17.63
C LEU A 259 24.29 -0.28 17.64
N LEU A 260 24.78 -1.19 16.81
CA LEU A 260 26.17 -1.68 16.90
C LEU A 260 27.06 -1.21 15.75
N ILE A 261 26.52 -1.08 14.53
CA ILE A 261 27.29 -0.91 13.30
C ILE A 261 27.14 0.51 12.77
N TRP A 262 25.91 1.02 12.67
CA TRP A 262 25.60 2.33 12.10
C TRP A 262 26.18 3.48 12.93
N GLY A 263 26.09 3.39 14.27
CA GLY A 263 26.73 4.36 15.16
C GLY A 263 28.23 4.53 14.91
N SER A 264 28.91 3.47 14.44
CA SER A 264 30.33 3.46 14.13
C SER A 264 30.66 3.85 12.67
N LEU A 265 29.71 3.68 11.75
CA LEU A 265 29.87 3.97 10.32
C LEU A 265 29.50 5.41 9.95
N LYS A 266 28.50 6.00 10.61
CA LYS A 266 28.07 7.39 10.35
C LYS A 266 29.15 8.43 10.64
N SER A 267 30.19 8.08 11.39
CA SER A 267 31.32 8.95 11.71
C SER A 267 32.39 8.96 10.61
N LEU A 268 32.25 8.14 9.56
CA LEU A 268 33.19 8.08 8.44
C LEU A 268 32.77 9.05 7.33
N ALA A 269 33.64 10.01 7.00
CA ALA A 269 33.41 11.07 6.00
C ALA A 269 33.08 10.57 4.57
N VAL A 270 33.43 9.32 4.23
CA VAL A 270 33.12 8.71 2.92
C VAL A 270 31.67 8.25 2.83
N VAL A 271 31.02 7.98 3.97
CA VAL A 271 29.65 7.48 4.02
C VAL A 271 28.64 8.63 4.07
N GLU A 272 29.03 9.79 4.59
CA GLU A 272 28.24 11.03 4.76
C GLU A 272 27.37 11.44 3.53
N PRO A 273 27.83 11.35 2.27
CA PRO A 273 27.00 11.68 1.10
C PRO A 273 26.14 10.52 0.56
N LEU A 274 26.35 9.29 1.02
CA LEU A 274 25.57 8.08 0.66
C LEU A 274 24.51 7.74 1.72
N VAL A 275 24.42 8.55 2.77
CA VAL A 275 23.55 8.29 3.92
C VAL A 275 22.09 8.41 3.49
N PHE A 276 21.36 7.31 3.61
CA PHE A 276 19.92 7.39 3.84
C PHE A 276 19.73 8.11 5.18
N ASP A 277 19.55 9.43 5.16
CA ASP A 277 19.30 10.25 6.35
C ASP A 277 18.05 9.81 7.14
N ASP A 278 17.28 8.88 6.57
CA ASP A 278 15.97 8.49 7.04
C ASP A 278 15.83 6.97 7.12
N GLN A 279 16.24 6.45 8.27
CA GLN A 279 16.11 5.04 8.67
C GLN A 279 14.68 4.53 8.52
N GLY A 280 13.68 5.43 8.59
CA GLY A 280 12.26 5.11 8.37
C GLY A 280 11.98 4.59 6.97
N ILE A 281 12.61 5.13 5.93
CA ILE A 281 12.41 4.69 4.54
C ILE A 281 12.97 3.29 4.34
N LEU A 282 14.17 3.02 4.86
CA LEU A 282 14.80 1.71 4.77
C LEU A 282 13.96 0.65 5.50
N PHE A 283 13.43 0.99 6.67
CA PHE A 283 12.49 0.14 7.40
C PHE A 283 11.20 -0.11 6.61
N CYS A 284 10.59 0.92 6.03
CA CYS A 284 9.40 0.80 5.18
C CYS A 284 9.67 -0.07 3.93
N LEU A 285 10.81 0.12 3.27
CA LEU A 285 11.23 -0.69 2.13
C LEU A 285 11.37 -2.17 2.55
N ILE A 286 12.07 -2.43 3.64
CA ILE A 286 12.25 -3.79 4.18
C ILE A 286 10.90 -4.42 4.55
N MET A 287 10.02 -3.68 5.22
CA MET A 287 8.66 -4.12 5.53
C MET A 287 7.89 -4.48 4.26
N VAL A 288 7.85 -3.61 3.26
CA VAL A 288 7.10 -3.86 2.02
C VAL A 288 7.70 -5.01 1.22
N LEU A 289 9.03 -5.13 1.15
CA LEU A 289 9.70 -6.27 0.52
C LEU A 289 9.44 -7.58 1.27
N SER A 290 9.40 -7.54 2.61
CA SER A 290 9.04 -8.68 3.44
C SER A 290 7.59 -9.10 3.20
N VAL A 291 6.66 -8.14 3.09
CA VAL A 291 5.27 -8.38 2.72
C VAL A 291 5.17 -8.94 1.30
N ALA A 292 5.94 -8.42 0.34
CA ALA A 292 5.98 -8.95 -1.03
C ALA A 292 6.51 -10.39 -1.05
N LEU A 293 7.59 -10.68 -0.34
CA LEU A 293 8.13 -12.03 -0.21
C LEU A 293 7.10 -12.96 0.45
N TYR A 294 6.46 -12.51 1.52
CA TYR A 294 5.35 -13.23 2.17
C TYR A 294 4.24 -13.54 1.19
N LEU A 295 3.73 -12.54 0.46
CA LEU A 295 2.70 -12.72 -0.56
C LEU A 295 3.15 -13.70 -1.65
N ARG A 296 4.41 -13.67 -2.06
CA ARG A 296 4.93 -14.61 -3.07
C ARG A 296 5.04 -16.03 -2.54
N LEU A 297 5.48 -16.22 -1.30
CA LEU A 297 5.53 -17.51 -0.63
C LEU A 297 4.13 -18.06 -0.37
N LEU A 298 3.20 -17.18 0.04
CA LEU A 298 1.78 -17.44 0.17
C LEU A 298 1.24 -18.02 -1.14
N MET A 299 1.46 -17.31 -2.26
CA MET A 299 1.08 -17.79 -3.58
C MET A 299 1.77 -19.14 -3.92
N LYS A 300 3.07 -19.32 -3.66
CA LYS A 300 3.78 -20.58 -3.99
C LYS A 300 3.33 -21.77 -3.17
N ALA A 301 3.00 -21.56 -1.89
CA ALA A 301 2.40 -22.60 -1.05
C ALA A 301 0.98 -22.92 -1.53
N LEU A 302 0.25 -21.89 -1.96
CA LEU A 302 -1.05 -22.01 -2.62
C LEU A 302 -1.02 -22.97 -3.80
N ALA A 303 -0.09 -22.73 -4.74
CA ALA A 303 -0.02 -23.46 -6.00
C ALA A 303 0.37 -24.93 -5.83
N ARG A 304 0.89 -25.31 -4.65
CA ARG A 304 1.26 -26.69 -4.33
C ARG A 304 0.12 -27.48 -3.66
N ARG A 305 -0.92 -26.81 -3.19
CA ARG A 305 -2.02 -27.42 -2.41
C ARG A 305 -3.33 -27.57 -3.20
N VAL A 306 -3.41 -26.93 -4.36
CA VAL A 306 -4.49 -27.09 -5.33
C VAL A 306 -3.97 -27.93 -6.48
#